data_AF-A0A2S5CTJ9-F1
#
_entry.id   AF-A0A2S5CTJ9-F1
#
_cell.length_a   1.000
_cell.length_b   1.000
_cell.length_c   1.000
_cell.angle_alpha   90.00
_cell.angle_beta   90.00
_cell.angle_gamma   90.00
#
_symmetry.space_group_name_H-M   'P 1'
#
loop_
_entity.id
_entity.type
_entity.pdbx_description
1 polymer ?
#
loop_
_entity_poly.entity_id
_entity_poly.type
_entity_poly.pdbx_seq_one_letter_code
_entity_poly.pdbx_strand_id
1 'polypeptide(L)'
;MVIQEACKKLGSWRLEQTTLYVTLEPCPMCAGAILQSRVPRVVYGARDIKAGCVDSLYHLLNDARFNHECDVTEGILAEECGQILTDFFRALRERKKAEKKARKMAESSEPQ
;
A
#
# COMPACT_ATOMS: atom_id res chain seq x y z
N MET A 1 0.57 -8.72 9.04
CA MET A 1 -0.83 -8.24 8.91
C MET A 1 -1.40 -8.66 7.55
N VAL A 2 -2.70 -8.96 7.49
CA VAL A 2 -3.48 -9.68 6.45
C VAL A 2 -2.90 -11.02 5.98
N ILE A 3 -1.76 -11.07 5.29
CA ILE A 3 -1.20 -12.35 4.79
C ILE A 3 -0.89 -13.27 5.98
N GLN A 4 -0.20 -12.75 6.99
CA GLN A 4 0.10 -13.51 8.22
C GLN A 4 -1.17 -13.97 8.96
N GLU A 5 -2.23 -13.17 8.95
CA GLU A 5 -3.50 -13.51 9.62
C GLU A 5 -4.25 -14.59 8.83
N ALA A 6 -4.29 -14.48 7.50
CA ALA A 6 -4.82 -15.51 6.62
C ALA A 6 -4.06 -16.83 6.82
N CYS A 7 -2.73 -16.79 6.88
CA CYS A 7 -1.92 -17.98 7.13
C CYS A 7 -2.25 -18.64 8.48
N LYS A 8 -2.37 -17.83 9.54
CA LYS A 8 -2.77 -18.34 10.87
C LYS A 8 -4.17 -18.93 10.85
N LYS A 9 -5.12 -18.27 10.19
CA LYS A 9 -6.52 -18.70 10.10
C LYS A 9 -6.68 -20.02 9.33
N LEU A 10 -5.90 -20.21 8.28
CA LEU A 10 -5.92 -21.41 7.44
C LEU A 10 -4.96 -22.52 7.92
N GLY A 11 -4.11 -22.23 8.91
CA GLY A 11 -3.09 -23.17 9.39
C GLY A 11 -2.02 -23.52 8.34
N SER A 12 -1.83 -22.65 7.36
CA SER A 12 -0.95 -22.89 6.21
C SER A 12 -0.25 -21.60 5.82
N TRP A 13 1.00 -21.67 5.36
CA TRP A 13 1.69 -20.52 4.76
C TRP A 13 1.31 -20.30 3.29
N ARG A 14 0.67 -21.29 2.66
CA ARG A 14 0.14 -21.23 1.29
C ARG A 14 -1.31 -20.78 1.30
N LEU A 15 -1.61 -19.76 0.50
CA LEU A 15 -2.92 -19.11 0.39
C LEU A 15 -3.56 -19.34 -0.99
N GLU A 16 -3.45 -20.55 -1.52
CA GLU A 16 -3.81 -20.93 -2.91
C GLU A 16 -5.29 -20.77 -3.27
N GLN A 17 -6.19 -20.60 -2.28
CA GLN A 17 -7.64 -20.42 -2.49
C GLN A 17 -8.11 -19.06 -1.96
N THR A 18 -7.31 -18.02 -2.16
CA THR A 18 -7.60 -16.68 -1.64
C THR A 18 -7.55 -15.61 -2.72
N THR A 19 -8.16 -14.46 -2.44
CA THR A 19 -8.01 -13.26 -3.24
C THR A 19 -7.63 -12.13 -2.30
N LEU A 20 -6.53 -11.44 -2.59
CA LEU A 20 -6.07 -10.31 -1.79
C LEU A 20 -6.58 -9.01 -2.40
N TYR A 21 -7.34 -8.25 -1.62
CA TYR A 21 -7.80 -6.91 -1.96
C TYR A 21 -6.96 -5.88 -1.23
N VAL A 22 -6.47 -4.86 -1.92
CA VAL A 22 -5.71 -3.76 -1.34
C VAL A 22 -6.03 -2.43 -2.04
N THR A 23 -6.19 -1.34 -1.30
CA THR A 23 -6.63 -0.06 -1.89
C THR A 23 -5.55 0.61 -2.73
N LEU A 24 -4.27 0.33 -2.46
CA LEU A 24 -3.12 0.87 -3.17
C LEU A 24 -2.26 -0.28 -3.72
N GLU A 25 -1.66 -0.07 -4.89
CA GLU A 25 -0.74 -1.01 -5.52
C GLU A 25 0.36 -1.52 -4.56
N PRO A 26 0.60 -2.85 -4.50
CA PRO A 26 1.65 -3.43 -3.67
C PRO A 26 3.06 -2.93 -4.01
N CYS A 27 3.82 -2.57 -2.96
CA CYS A 27 5.25 -2.24 -3.04
C CYS A 27 6.14 -3.50 -3.13
N PRO A 28 7.48 -3.40 -3.28
CA PRO A 28 8.34 -4.57 -3.46
C PRO A 28 8.22 -5.59 -2.32
N MET A 29 8.11 -5.10 -1.08
CA MET A 29 7.98 -5.95 0.10
C MET A 29 6.66 -6.74 0.08
N CYS A 30 5.54 -6.08 -0.22
CA CYS A 30 4.22 -6.70 -0.25
C CYS A 30 4.08 -7.65 -1.45
N ALA A 31 4.55 -7.25 -2.63
CA ALA A 31 4.55 -8.11 -3.82
C ALA A 31 5.37 -9.39 -3.58
N GLY A 32 6.56 -9.27 -2.97
CA GLY A 32 7.35 -10.43 -2.55
C GLY A 32 6.59 -11.34 -1.58
N ALA A 33 5.89 -10.77 -0.58
CA ALA A 33 5.10 -11.55 0.36
C ALA A 33 3.92 -12.28 -0.30
N ILE A 34 3.28 -11.66 -1.30
CA ILE A 34 2.20 -12.27 -2.10
C ILE A 34 2.72 -13.49 -2.86
N LEU A 35 3.86 -13.34 -3.56
CA LEU A 35 4.50 -14.44 -4.29
C LEU A 35 4.89 -15.59 -3.37
N GLN A 36 5.51 -15.29 -2.23
CA GLN A 36 5.95 -16.31 -1.27
C GLN A 36 4.79 -17.02 -0.58
N SER A 37 3.66 -16.34 -0.38
CA SER A 37 2.47 -16.95 0.22
C SER A 37 1.52 -17.62 -0.78
N ARG A 38 1.87 -17.65 -2.06
CA ARG A 38 1.10 -18.34 -3.14
C ARG A 38 -0.33 -17.83 -3.28
N VAL A 39 -0.54 -16.52 -3.08
CA VAL A 39 -1.84 -15.91 -3.35
C VAL A 39 -2.08 -15.95 -4.87
N PRO A 40 -3.18 -16.54 -5.36
CA PRO A 40 -3.40 -16.71 -6.79
C PRO A 40 -3.94 -15.45 -7.48
N ARG A 41 -4.63 -14.57 -6.73
CA ARG A 41 -5.28 -13.39 -7.29
C ARG A 41 -5.10 -12.17 -6.40
N VAL A 42 -4.72 -11.05 -7.01
CA VAL A 42 -4.58 -9.75 -6.37
C VAL A 42 -5.47 -8.74 -7.07
N VAL A 43 -6.25 -8.01 -6.28
CA VAL A 43 -7.11 -6.93 -6.74
C VAL A 43 -6.68 -5.66 -6.03
N TYR A 44 -6.37 -4.61 -6.78
CA TYR A 44 -6.03 -3.32 -6.19
C TYR A 44 -6.76 -2.12 -6.82
N GLY A 45 -6.86 -1.05 -6.03
CA GLY A 45 -7.53 0.17 -6.43
C GLY A 45 -6.62 1.13 -7.18
N ALA A 46 -5.96 2.03 -6.45
CA ALA A 46 -5.09 3.06 -7.02
C ALA A 46 -3.69 2.52 -7.34
N ARG A 47 -3.08 3.01 -8.42
CA ARG A 47 -1.66 2.77 -8.73
C ARG A 47 -0.74 3.58 -7.82
N ASP A 48 0.45 3.05 -7.53
CA ASP A 48 1.51 3.77 -6.83
C ASP A 48 2.67 4.05 -7.78
N ILE A 49 2.64 5.23 -8.41
CA ILE A 49 3.68 5.67 -9.35
C ILE A 49 5.08 5.81 -8.72
N LYS A 50 5.20 5.83 -7.38
CA LYS A 50 6.47 6.05 -6.67
C LYS A 50 7.09 4.78 -6.14
N ALA A 51 6.29 3.76 -5.82
CA ALA A 51 6.78 2.54 -5.18
C ALA A 51 6.05 1.25 -5.61
N GLY A 52 5.05 1.35 -6.47
CA GLY A 52 4.27 0.20 -6.95
C GLY A 52 5.11 -0.77 -7.78
N CYS A 53 4.99 -2.05 -7.49
CA CYS A 53 5.79 -3.11 -8.10
C CYS A 53 4.95 -4.20 -8.78
N VAL A 54 3.69 -3.88 -9.08
CA VAL A 54 2.78 -4.76 -9.83
C VAL A 54 2.63 -4.27 -11.27
N ASP A 55 2.39 -2.97 -11.46
CA ASP A 55 2.21 -2.36 -12.79
C ASP A 55 2.86 -0.97 -12.93
N SER A 56 3.34 -0.34 -11.85
CA SER A 56 3.94 1.00 -11.91
C SER A 56 5.44 0.98 -12.24
N LEU A 57 6.28 0.42 -11.36
CA LEU A 57 7.75 0.41 -11.57
C LEU A 57 8.26 -0.95 -12.04
N TYR A 58 7.61 -2.02 -11.61
CA TYR A 58 7.97 -3.41 -11.89
C TYR A 58 6.71 -4.25 -12.07
N HIS A 59 6.86 -5.45 -12.62
CA HIS A 59 5.77 -6.40 -12.85
C HIS A 59 6.00 -7.71 -12.09
N LEU A 60 6.26 -7.62 -10.78
CA LEU A 60 6.74 -8.77 -10.00
C LEU A 60 5.74 -9.92 -9.93
N LEU A 61 4.43 -9.63 -9.94
CA LEU A 61 3.39 -10.65 -9.80
C LEU A 61 3.15 -11.45 -11.09
N ASN A 62 3.67 -11.00 -12.23
CA ASN A 62 3.51 -11.60 -13.55
C ASN A 62 4.85 -11.88 -14.25
N ASP A 63 5.93 -11.96 -13.48
CA ASP A 63 7.27 -12.23 -14.01
C ASP A 63 7.49 -13.75 -14.12
N ALA A 64 7.57 -14.24 -15.36
CA ALA A 64 7.73 -15.65 -15.70
C ALA A 64 9.02 -16.31 -15.16
N ARG A 65 9.95 -15.54 -14.60
CA ARG A 65 11.15 -16.07 -13.93
C ARG A 65 10.83 -16.62 -12.53
N PHE A 66 9.70 -16.26 -11.94
CA PHE A 66 9.25 -16.82 -10.67
C PHE A 66 8.48 -18.13 -10.86
N ASN A 67 8.38 -18.92 -9.79
CA ASN A 67 7.67 -20.20 -9.79
C ASN A 67 6.18 -20.07 -9.41
N HIS A 68 5.66 -18.85 -9.36
CA HIS A 68 4.26 -18.53 -9.08
C HIS A 68 3.95 -17.17 -9.67
N GLU A 69 2.79 -17.07 -10.31
CA GLU A 69 2.25 -15.84 -10.89
C GLU A 69 0.86 -15.60 -10.32
N CYS A 70 0.44 -14.33 -10.31
CA CYS A 70 -0.88 -13.94 -9.81
C CYS A 70 -1.74 -13.40 -10.95
N ASP A 71 -3.03 -13.70 -10.93
CA ASP A 71 -4.03 -12.96 -11.67
C ASP A 71 -4.22 -11.58 -11.02
N VAL A 72 -4.00 -10.51 -11.78
CA VAL A 72 -4.04 -9.13 -11.28
C VAL A 72 -5.22 -8.40 -11.87
N THR A 73 -6.02 -7.78 -11.02
CA THR A 73 -7.06 -6.83 -11.43
C THR A 73 -6.80 -5.48 -10.77
N GLU A 74 -6.63 -4.45 -11.58
CA GLU A 74 -6.41 -3.10 -11.09
C GLU A 74 -7.62 -2.18 -11.29
N GLY A 75 -7.57 -1.00 -10.68
CA GLY A 75 -8.51 0.08 -10.98
C GLY A 75 -9.82 0.04 -10.17
N ILE A 76 -10.00 -0.93 -9.27
CA ILE A 76 -11.25 -1.08 -8.51
C ILE A 76 -11.37 0.04 -7.49
N LEU A 77 -12.32 0.96 -7.72
CA LEU A 77 -12.49 2.18 -6.92
C LEU A 77 -11.20 3.00 -6.84
N ALA A 78 -10.45 3.10 -7.95
CA ALA A 78 -9.15 3.75 -7.97
C ALA A 78 -9.21 5.23 -7.56
N GLU A 79 -10.26 5.94 -7.97
CA GLU A 79 -10.46 7.34 -7.63
C GLU A 79 -10.66 7.49 -6.12
N GLU A 80 -11.56 6.72 -5.53
CA GLU A 80 -11.84 6.75 -4.09
C GLU A 80 -10.62 6.32 -3.27
N CYS A 81 -9.94 5.26 -3.69
CA CYS A 81 -8.73 4.78 -3.02
C CYS A 81 -7.60 5.83 -3.06
N GLY A 82 -7.41 6.49 -4.19
CA GLY A 82 -6.43 7.56 -4.36
C GLY A 82 -6.80 8.82 -3.58
N GLN A 83 -8.09 9.12 -3.48
CA GLN A 83 -8.61 10.28 -2.78
C GLN A 83 -8.33 10.19 -1.26
N ILE A 84 -8.49 9.01 -0.65
CA ILE A 84 -8.16 8.77 0.76
C ILE A 84 -6.70 9.17 1.08
N LEU A 85 -5.74 8.78 0.24
CA LEU A 85 -4.33 9.15 0.41
C LEU A 85 -4.10 10.65 0.21
N THR A 86 -4.74 11.22 -0.81
CA THR A 86 -4.64 12.66 -1.12
C THR A 86 -5.11 13.51 0.05
N ASP A 87 -6.25 13.16 0.64
CA ASP A 87 -6.84 13.86 1.78
C ASP A 87 -6.00 13.67 3.05
N PHE A 88 -5.52 12.46 3.31
CA PHE A 88 -4.60 12.19 4.41
C PHE A 88 -3.37 13.09 4.36
N PHE A 89 -2.69 13.16 3.22
CA PHE A 89 -1.48 13.99 3.09
C PHE A 89 -1.79 15.49 3.08
N ARG A 90 -2.96 15.91 2.60
CA ARG A 90 -3.42 17.31 2.69
C ARG A 90 -3.58 17.72 4.16
N ALA A 91 -4.37 16.97 4.93
CA ALA A 91 -4.59 17.21 6.35
C ALA A 91 -3.27 17.18 7.16
N LEU A 92 -2.38 16.23 6.84
CA LEU A 92 -1.07 16.14 7.50
C LEU A 92 -0.21 17.39 7.25
N ARG A 93 -0.21 17.94 6.03
CA ARG A 93 0.54 19.17 5.71
C ARG A 93 -0.04 20.39 6.40
N GLU A 94 -1.36 20.50 6.48
CA GLU A 94 -2.05 21.59 7.17
C GLU A 94 -1.72 21.59 8.66
N ARG A 95 -1.80 20.42 9.31
CA ARG A 95 -1.42 20.25 10.71
C ARG A 95 0.01 20.67 10.98
N LYS A 96 0.96 20.20 10.16
CA LYS A 96 2.39 20.58 10.27
C LYS A 96 2.63 22.08 10.09
N LYS A 97 1.87 22.75 9.20
CA LYS A 97 1.96 24.20 9.02
C LYS A 97 1.46 24.93 10.27
N ALA A 98 0.34 24.50 10.85
CA ALA A 98 -0.22 25.08 12.07
C ALA A 98 0.75 24.91 13.26
N GLU A 99 1.28 23.70 13.46
CA GLU A 99 2.29 23.40 14.49
C GLU A 99 3.54 24.29 14.34
N LYS A 100 4.06 24.44 13.11
CA LYS A 100 5.21 25.31 12.83
C LYS A 100 4.92 26.78 13.13
N LYS A 101 3.72 27.27 12.83
CA LYS A 101 3.30 28.65 13.14
C LYS A 101 3.20 28.85 14.65
N ALA A 102 2.57 27.92 15.36
CA ALA A 102 2.46 27.96 16.82
C ALA A 102 3.85 27.97 17.50
N ARG A 103 4.77 27.11 17.04
CA ARG A 103 6.14 27.07 17.57
C ARG A 103 6.87 28.39 17.39
N LYS A 104 6.78 28.98 16.19
CA LYS A 104 7.39 30.29 15.90
C LYS A 104 6.82 31.42 16.77
N MET A 105 5.51 31.41 17.03
CA MET A 105 4.87 32.42 17.87
C MET A 105 5.32 32.31 19.34
N ALA A 106 5.46 31.09 19.86
CA ALA A 106 5.96 30.84 21.20
C ALA A 106 7.44 31.28 21.36
N GLU A 107 8.30 30.94 20.40
CA GLU A 107 9.71 31.36 20.35
C GLU A 107 9.89 32.89 20.28
N SER A 108 8.94 33.62 19.68
CA SER A 108 8.96 35.09 19.61
C SER A 108 8.37 35.80 20.83
N SER A 109 7.85 35.06 21.82
CA SER A 109 7.21 35.61 23.02
C SER A 109 8.01 35.39 24.31
N GLU A 110 9.17 34.72 24.25
CA GLU A 110 10.11 34.67 25.37
C GLU A 110 10.88 36.01 25.47
N PRO A 111 10.80 36.74 26.60
CA PRO A 111 11.61 37.92 26.81
C PRO A 111 13.09 37.53 26.97
N GLN A 112 13.98 38.28 26.32
CA GLN A 112 15.41 38.28 26.62
C GLN A 112 15.68 38.79 28.04
#